data_AF-S2R0R9-F1
#
_entry.id   AF-S2R0R9-F1
#
_cell.length_a   1.000
_cell.length_b   1.000
_cell.length_c   1.000
_cell.angle_alpha   90.00
_cell.angle_beta   90.00
_cell.angle_gamma   90.00
#
_symmetry.space_group_name_H-M   'P 1'
#
loop_
_entity.id
_entity.type
_entity.pdbx_description
1 polymer ?
#
loop_
_entity_poly.entity_id
_entity_poly.type
_entity_poly.pdbx_seq_one_letter_code
_entity_poly.pdbx_strand_id
1 'polypeptide(L)'
;MKYFPIIRGKLYDLAAVTQLVADHQLPKTVIPVIEPVKDIPGVTKVTSALVQAAHPGYVIQNPQVGTYQLLAAPRHVVVLSDVVQPARIFD
;
A
#
# COMPACT_ATOMS: atom_id res chain seq x y z
N MET A 1 1.95 -20.07 7.13
CA MET A 1 0.67 -19.36 6.86
C MET A 1 1.00 -17.95 6.35
N LYS A 2 0.22 -17.42 5.39
CA LYS A 2 0.39 -16.03 4.92
C LYS A 2 -0.56 -15.11 5.71
N TYR A 3 -0.09 -13.94 6.09
CA TYR A 3 -0.85 -12.91 6.81
C TYR A 3 -1.01 -11.67 5.92
N PHE A 4 -2.24 -11.15 5.81
CA PHE A 4 -2.58 -10.06 4.89
C PHE A 4 -3.16 -8.87 5.67
N PRO A 5 -2.31 -8.08 6.37
CA PRO A 5 -2.81 -6.93 7.11
C PRO A 5 -3.31 -5.84 6.16
N ILE A 6 -4.56 -5.41 6.37
CA ILE A 6 -5.10 -4.21 5.72
C ILE A 6 -4.58 -2.99 6.47
N ILE A 7 -3.76 -2.18 5.78
CA ILE A 7 -3.18 -0.96 6.31
C ILE A 7 -3.93 0.24 5.71
N ARG A 8 -4.78 0.87 6.52
CA ARG A 8 -5.57 2.06 6.16
C ARG A 8 -4.75 3.35 6.18
N GLY A 9 -3.65 3.34 5.42
CA GLY A 9 -3.02 4.52 4.81
C GLY A 9 -2.76 5.78 5.65
N LYS A 10 -2.72 5.72 7.00
CA LYS A 10 -2.34 6.88 7.81
C LYS A 10 -0.83 7.10 7.76
N LEU A 11 -0.40 8.34 8.01
CA LEU A 11 0.99 8.77 7.82
C LEU A 11 2.02 7.82 8.46
N TYR A 12 1.82 7.43 9.72
CA TYR A 12 2.80 6.60 10.45
C TYR A 12 2.76 5.13 10.04
N ASP A 13 1.58 4.58 9.70
CA ASP A 13 1.49 3.20 9.23
C ASP A 13 2.22 3.03 7.91
N LEU A 14 2.02 3.97 6.98
CA LEU A 14 2.73 3.95 5.69
C LEU A 14 4.23 4.13 5.87
N ALA A 15 4.66 5.02 6.77
CA ALA A 15 6.07 5.21 7.07
C ALA A 15 6.72 3.93 7.66
N ALA A 16 6.03 3.27 8.60
CA ALA A 16 6.51 2.04 9.23
C ALA A 16 6.66 0.91 8.21
N VAL A 17 5.65 0.67 7.37
CA VAL A 17 5.74 -0.36 6.32
C VAL A 17 6.85 -0.03 5.33
N THR A 18 6.97 1.23 4.91
CA THR A 18 8.03 1.67 3.99
C THR A 18 9.41 1.35 4.58
N GLN A 19 9.64 1.70 5.85
CA GLN A 19 10.93 1.48 6.50
C GLN A 19 11.23 -0.01 6.69
N LEU A 20 10.26 -0.79 7.19
CA LEU A 20 10.43 -2.24 7.38
C LEU A 20 10.73 -2.98 6.07
N VAL A 21 10.15 -2.54 4.96
CA VAL A 21 10.43 -3.11 3.63
C VAL A 21 11.81 -2.70 3.15
N ALA A 22 12.17 -1.41 3.27
CA ALA A 22 13.47 -0.89 2.86
C ALA A 22 14.63 -1.54 3.63
N ASP A 23 14.42 -1.83 4.91
CA ASP A 23 15.42 -2.47 5.77
C ASP A 23 15.39 -4.01 5.68
N HIS A 24 14.57 -4.58 4.79
CA HIS A 24 14.35 -6.03 4.65
C HIS A 24 13.91 -6.73 5.95
N GLN A 25 13.20 -6.00 6.83
CA GLN A 25 12.69 -6.49 8.11
C GLN A 25 11.24 -6.97 8.05
N LEU A 26 10.50 -6.67 6.98
CA LEU A 26 9.16 -7.22 6.78
C LEU A 26 9.25 -8.66 6.25
N PRO A 27 8.78 -9.69 6.98
CA PRO A 27 8.85 -11.07 6.50
C PRO A 27 7.97 -11.28 5.27
N LYS A 28 8.42 -12.08 4.28
CA LYS A 28 7.63 -12.39 3.06
C LYS A 28 6.30 -13.10 3.32
N THR A 29 6.10 -13.62 4.53
CA THR A 29 4.83 -14.19 4.99
C THR A 29 3.80 -13.11 5.37
N VAL A 30 4.22 -11.87 5.57
CA VAL A 30 3.37 -10.70 5.82
C VAL A 30 3.25 -9.91 4.52
N ILE A 31 2.05 -9.92 3.94
CA ILE A 31 1.74 -9.34 2.63
C ILE A 31 0.82 -8.13 2.86
N PRO A 32 1.36 -6.91 2.93
CA PRO A 32 0.56 -5.73 3.24
C PRO A 32 -0.45 -5.45 2.12
N VAL A 33 -1.69 -5.15 2.53
CA VAL A 33 -2.76 -4.66 1.66
C VAL A 33 -2.96 -3.19 1.98
N ILE A 34 -2.48 -2.30 1.12
CA ILE A 34 -2.52 -0.86 1.32
C ILE A 34 -3.88 -0.31 0.85
N GLU A 35 -4.63 0.30 1.77
CA GLU A 35 -5.84 1.07 1.45
C GLU A 35 -5.48 2.56 1.45
N PRO A 36 -5.39 3.23 0.29
CA PRO A 36 -5.09 4.66 0.22
C PRO A 36 -6.29 5.47 0.70
N VAL A 37 -6.16 6.14 1.86
CA VAL A 37 -7.26 6.91 2.47
C VAL A 37 -7.15 8.43 2.24
N LYS A 38 -5.95 8.92 1.90
CA LYS A 38 -5.66 10.34 1.62
C LYS A 38 -4.62 10.45 0.51
N ASP A 39 -4.65 11.55 -0.23
CA ASP A 39 -3.67 11.85 -1.27
C ASP A 39 -2.41 12.45 -0.66
N ILE A 40 -1.53 11.57 -0.17
CA ILE A 40 -0.29 11.92 0.50
C ILE A 40 0.90 11.17 -0.11
N PRO A 41 2.13 11.73 -0.02
CA PRO A 41 3.33 11.09 -0.58
C PRO A 41 3.60 9.68 -0.07
N GLY A 42 3.12 9.36 1.14
CA GLY A 42 3.29 8.03 1.74
C GLY A 42 2.74 6.89 0.87
N VAL A 43 1.68 7.13 0.10
CA VAL A 43 1.07 6.12 -0.78
C VAL A 43 2.01 5.72 -1.91
N THR A 44 2.64 6.70 -2.58
CA THR A 44 3.65 6.43 -3.60
C THR A 44 4.91 5.83 -2.99
N LYS A 45 5.35 6.33 -1.83
CA LYS A 45 6.58 5.85 -1.17
C LYS A 45 6.49 4.36 -0.77
N VAL A 46 5.40 3.96 -0.12
CA VAL A 46 5.25 2.58 0.36
C VAL A 46 5.15 1.58 -0.79
N THR A 47 4.41 1.94 -1.85
CA THR A 47 4.22 1.07 -3.01
C THR A 47 5.52 0.95 -3.82
N SER A 48 6.25 2.05 -4.02
CA SER A 48 7.60 2.01 -4.60
C SER A 48 8.57 1.14 -3.80
N ALA A 49 8.58 1.27 -2.47
CA ALA A 49 9.47 0.47 -1.62
C ALA A 49 9.17 -1.04 -1.74
N LEU A 50 7.90 -1.43 -1.75
CA LEU A 50 7.48 -2.82 -1.96
C LEU A 50 7.96 -3.36 -3.32
N VAL A 51 7.79 -2.58 -4.40
CA VAL A 51 8.27 -2.95 -5.73
C VAL A 51 9.80 -3.10 -5.74
N GLN A 52 10.53 -2.12 -5.20
CA GLN A 52 11.99 -2.11 -5.18
C GLN A 52 12.57 -3.28 -4.37
N ALA A 53 11.95 -3.64 -3.25
CA ALA A 53 12.36 -4.78 -2.43
C ALA A 53 11.87 -6.14 -2.96
N ALA A 54 11.15 -6.17 -4.09
CA ALA A 54 10.44 -7.35 -4.60
C ALA A 54 9.59 -8.04 -3.51
N HIS A 55 8.97 -7.23 -2.64
CA HIS A 55 8.14 -7.71 -1.53
C HIS A 55 6.68 -7.76 -1.98
N PRO A 56 6.00 -8.92 -1.86
CA PRO A 56 4.62 -9.05 -2.31
C PRO A 56 3.69 -8.11 -1.54
N GLY A 57 2.80 -7.44 -2.25
CA GLY A 57 1.81 -6.55 -1.65
C GLY A 57 0.59 -6.34 -2.54
N TYR A 58 -0.44 -5.75 -1.96
CA TYR A 58 -1.65 -5.36 -2.69
C TYR A 58 -2.01 -3.91 -2.43
N VAL A 59 -2.69 -3.28 -3.38
CA VAL A 59 -3.21 -1.91 -3.24
C VAL A 59 -4.68 -1.88 -3.60
N ILE A 60 -5.52 -1.51 -2.64
CA ILE A 60 -6.97 -1.39 -2.85
C ILE A 60 -7.27 -0.21 -3.78
N GLN A 61 -7.95 -0.50 -4.89
CA GLN A 61 -8.33 0.49 -5.91
C GLN A 61 -9.69 1.15 -5.65
N ASN A 62 -10.51 0.55 -4.79
CA ASN A 62 -11.78 1.11 -4.31
C ASN A 62 -11.74 1.28 -2.78
N PRO A 63 -10.94 2.22 -2.26
CA PRO A 63 -10.85 2.41 -0.82
C PRO A 63 -12.22 2.78 -0.27
N GLN A 64 -12.68 2.05 0.74
CA GLN A 64 -14.02 2.17 1.33
C GLN A 64 -14.09 3.32 2.34
N VAL A 65 -12.94 3.91 2.68
CA VAL A 65 -12.83 5.00 3.63
C VAL A 65 -11.87 6.09 3.14
N GLY A 66 -12.07 7.30 3.68
CA GLY A 66 -11.23 8.46 3.37
C GLY A 66 -11.68 9.21 2.12
N THR A 67 -10.79 10.06 1.59
CA THR A 67 -11.11 10.99 0.49
C THR A 67 -10.35 10.67 -0.79
N TYR A 68 -9.47 9.66 -0.79
CA TYR A 68 -8.61 9.35 -1.93
C TYR A 68 -9.42 9.02 -3.21
N GLN A 69 -10.46 8.18 -3.09
CA GLN A 69 -11.30 7.81 -4.24
C GLN A 69 -12.17 8.95 -4.76
N LEU A 70 -12.37 10.01 -3.96
CA LEU A 70 -13.17 11.17 -4.37
C LEU A 70 -12.40 12.09 -5.33
N LEU A 71 -11.11 11.83 -5.54
CA LEU A 71 -10.24 12.65 -6.38
C LEU A 71 -10.32 12.16 -7.84
N ALA A 72 -10.70 13.06 -8.75
CA ALA A 72 -10.65 12.80 -10.18
C ALA A 72 -9.21 12.56 -10.69
N ALA A 73 -8.22 13.21 -10.07
CA ALA A 73 -6.81 13.09 -10.40
C ALA A 73 -5.95 13.20 -9.12
N PRO A 74 -5.63 12.07 -8.45
CA PRO A 74 -4.76 12.09 -7.27
C PRO A 74 -3.33 12.50 -7.66
N ARG A 75 -2.70 13.35 -6.84
CA ARG A 75 -1.31 13.81 -7.05
C ARG A 75 -0.30 12.70 -6.75
N HIS A 76 -0.57 11.87 -5.75
CA HIS A 76 0.29 10.78 -5.32
C HIS A 76 -0.30 9.46 -5.80
N VAL A 77 0.24 8.98 -6.92
CA VAL A 77 -0.18 7.75 -7.57
C VAL A 77 0.46 6.53 -6.91
N VAL A 78 -0.30 5.45 -6.84
CA VAL A 78 0.18 4.14 -6.40
C VAL A 78 1.09 3.53 -7.47
N VAL A 79 2.13 2.81 -7.05
CA VAL A 79 3.01 2.08 -7.97
C VAL A 79 2.64 0.60 -7.95
N LEU A 80 2.17 0.09 -9.09
CA LEU A 80 1.79 -1.31 -9.28
C LEU A 80 2.85 -2.05 -10.10
N SER A 81 2.94 -3.37 -9.91
CA SER A 81 3.81 -4.27 -10.66
C SER A 81 3.35 -5.73 -10.52
N ASP A 82 4.10 -6.69 -11.06
CA ASP A 82 3.83 -8.12 -10.88
C ASP A 82 3.89 -8.56 -9.40
N VAL A 83 4.66 -7.85 -8.56
CA VAL A 83 4.80 -8.12 -7.12
C VAL A 83 3.87 -7.26 -6.24
N VAL A 84 3.45 -6.09 -6.71
CA VAL A 84 2.50 -5.20 -6.02
C VAL A 84 1.24 -5.05 -6.86
N GLN A 85 0.23 -5.85 -6.55
CA GLN A 85 -0.92 -6.04 -7.42
C GLN A 85 -2.13 -5.18 -6.98
N PRO A 86 -3.02 -4.81 -7.92
CA PRO A 86 -4.27 -4.16 -7.54
C PRO A 86 -5.18 -5.15 -6.78
N ALA A 87 -5.93 -4.64 -5.82
CA ALA A 87 -6.97 -5.37 -5.10
C ALA A 87 -8.26 -4.55 -5.03
N ARG A 88 -9.37 -5.22 -4.71
CA ARG A 88 -10.65 -4.56 -4.46
C ARG A 88 -11.34 -5.15 -3.24
N ILE A 89 -12.05 -4.32 -2.50
CA ILE A 89 -12.99 -4.77 -1.46
C ILE A 89 -14.33 -5.09 -2.13
N PHE A 90 -14.90 -6.25 -1.82
CA PHE A 90 -16.24 -6.66 -2.22
C PHE A 90 -17.16 -6.63 -0.99
N ASP A 91 -18.40 -6.24 -1.20
CA ASP A 91 -19.45 -6.14 -0.21
C ASP A 91 -20.38 -7.36 -0.33
#